data_AF-A0A354J7D3-F1
#
_entry.id   AF-A0A354J7D3-F1
#
_cell.length_a   1.000
_cell.length_b   1.000
_cell.length_c   1.000
_cell.angle_alpha   90.00
_cell.angle_beta   90.00
_cell.angle_gamma   90.00
#
_symmetry.space_group_name_H-M   'P 1'
#
loop_
_entity.id
_entity.type
_entity.pdbx_description
1 polymer ?
#
loop_
_entity_poly.entity_id
_entity_poly.type
_entity_poly.pdbx_seq_one_letter_code
_entity_poly.pdbx_strand_id
1 'polypeptide(L)'
;TIKFSSWEWIYGRRLAFSDCYERRFPWGNIEIQFYVSAGVIKACTAYSDSLYTDFIEQIPTYLEGCRFTADAMVHALQKIPVEEETSRLQKDIIILLQEEN
;
A
#
# COMPACT_ATOMS: atom_id res chain seq x y z
N THR A 1 -12.72 -30.26 3.47
CA THR A 1 -13.38 -29.11 2.82
C THR A 1 -13.36 -28.00 3.85
N ILE A 2 -12.43 -27.05 3.84
CA ILE A 2 -12.14 -26.04 2.82
C ILE A 2 -10.69 -25.55 2.97
N LYS A 3 -10.07 -25.23 1.84
CA LYS A 3 -8.70 -24.73 1.66
C LYS A 3 -8.54 -23.34 2.27
N PHE A 4 -7.50 -23.13 3.10
CA PHE A 4 -6.69 -21.90 3.09
C PHE A 4 -5.23 -22.25 3.37
N SER A 5 -4.69 -23.13 2.52
CA SER A 5 -3.28 -23.07 2.16
C SER A 5 -3.06 -21.74 1.45
N SER A 6 -2.49 -20.73 2.12
CA SER A 6 -1.68 -19.65 1.54
C SER A 6 -1.19 -18.70 2.64
N TRP A 7 -0.46 -19.24 3.62
CA TRP A 7 0.35 -18.42 4.54
C TRP A 7 1.86 -18.73 4.37
N GLU A 8 2.20 -19.83 3.69
CA GLU A 8 3.57 -20.35 3.62
C GLU A 8 4.40 -19.87 2.42
N TRP A 9 3.87 -19.08 1.46
CA TRP A 9 4.61 -18.83 0.21
C TRP A 9 4.93 -17.39 -0.19
N ILE A 10 4.62 -16.40 0.65
CA ILE A 10 5.14 -15.03 0.45
C ILE A 10 6.49 -14.86 1.19
N TYR A 11 6.70 -15.61 2.27
CA TYR A 11 7.85 -15.47 3.19
C TYR A 11 9.13 -16.27 2.82
N GLY A 12 9.16 -16.95 1.67
CA GLY A 12 10.33 -17.76 1.25
C GLY A 12 11.51 -16.95 0.70
N ARG A 13 11.27 -15.70 0.28
CA ARG A 13 12.33 -14.72 0.03
C ARG A 13 12.17 -13.65 1.10
N ARG A 14 13.11 -13.59 2.05
CA ARG A 14 13.27 -12.44 2.94
C ARG A 14 13.51 -11.19 2.07
N LEU A 15 12.43 -10.58 1.57
CA LEU A 15 12.43 -9.19 1.16
C LEU A 15 12.71 -8.42 2.44
N ALA A 16 13.86 -7.76 2.51
CA ALA A 16 14.19 -6.91 3.64
C ALA A 16 13.33 -5.65 3.54
N PHE A 17 12.04 -5.77 3.87
CA PHE A 17 11.12 -4.64 3.95
C PHE A 17 11.82 -3.53 4.72
N SER A 18 12.00 -2.40 4.03
CA SER A 18 12.79 -1.29 4.55
C SER A 18 11.93 -0.43 5.45
N ASP A 19 10.65 -0.28 5.07
CA ASP A 19 9.70 0.60 5.72
C ASP A 19 8.33 -0.07 5.76
N CYS A 20 7.61 0.12 6.86
CA CYS A 20 6.24 -0.34 7.06
C CYS A 20 5.44 0.80 7.67
N TYR A 21 4.33 1.15 7.04
CA TYR A 21 3.39 2.14 7.53
C TYR A 21 2.10 1.46 7.95
N GLU A 22 1.80 1.49 9.24
CA GLU A 22 0.51 1.06 9.78
C GLU A 22 -0.26 2.30 10.25
N ARG A 23 -1.51 2.44 9.83
CA ARG A 23 -2.40 3.45 10.39
C ARG A 23 -3.82 2.96 10.46
N ARG A 24 -4.42 3.21 11.61
CA ARG A 24 -5.84 2.95 11.83
C ARG A 24 -6.66 4.19 11.49
N PHE A 25 -7.50 4.04 10.48
CA PHE A 25 -8.50 5.02 10.07
C PHE A 25 -9.89 4.66 10.61
N PRO A 26 -10.84 5.61 10.62
CA PRO A 26 -12.22 5.33 11.02
C PRO A 26 -12.93 4.31 10.11
N TRP A 27 -12.47 4.14 8.87
CA TRP A 27 -13.01 3.19 7.90
C TRP A 27 -12.33 1.81 7.92
N GLY A 28 -11.26 1.63 8.71
CA GLY A 28 -10.52 0.37 8.78
C GLY A 28 -9.05 0.57 9.16
N ASN A 29 -8.32 -0.54 9.29
CA ASN A 29 -6.86 -0.49 9.37
C ASN A 29 -6.26 -0.54 7.96
N ILE A 30 -5.18 0.18 7.74
CA ILE A 30 -4.33 0.04 6.56
C ILE A 30 -2.88 -0.16 6.99
N GLU A 31 -2.24 -1.16 6.40
CA GLU A 31 -0.84 -1.45 6.57
C GLU A 31 -0.20 -1.50 5.18
N ILE A 32 0.85 -0.72 4.94
CA ILE A 32 1.57 -0.70 3.68
C ILE A 32 3.04 -0.99 3.96
N GLN A 33 3.54 -2.05 3.34
CA GLN A 33 4.91 -2.51 3.46
C GLN A 33 5.67 -2.17 2.18
N PHE A 34 6.78 -1.46 2.31
CA PHE A 34 7.63 -1.04 1.20
C PHE A 34 8.97 -1.76 1.25
N TYR A 35 9.36 -2.24 0.08
CA TYR A 35 10.72 -2.71 -0.15
C TYR A 35 11.45 -1.66 -0.99
N VAL A 36 12.26 -0.86 -0.33
CA VAL A 36 13.03 0.21 -0.98
C VAL A 36 14.47 -0.23 -1.12
N SER A 37 15.03 -0.10 -2.32
CA SER A 37 16.44 -0.36 -2.55
C SER A 37 17.04 0.82 -3.31
N ALA A 38 18.06 1.45 -2.73
CA ALA A 38 18.72 2.63 -3.28
C ALA A 38 17.75 3.79 -3.63
N GLY A 39 16.72 4.01 -2.80
CA GLY A 39 15.72 5.08 -3.00
C GLY A 39 14.61 4.76 -4.02
N VAL A 40 14.53 3.52 -4.49
CA VAL A 40 13.49 3.06 -5.43
C VAL A 40 12.67 1.93 -4.80
N ILE A 41 11.35 2.01 -4.92
CA ILE A 41 10.43 0.97 -4.47
C ILE A 41 10.56 -0.22 -5.42
N LYS A 42 11.16 -1.30 -4.93
CA LYS A 42 11.35 -2.56 -5.65
C LYS A 42 10.15 -3.47 -5.55
N ALA A 43 9.44 -3.44 -4.41
CA ALA A 43 8.19 -4.14 -4.20
C ALA A 43 7.36 -3.38 -3.16
N CYS A 44 6.05 -3.48 -3.26
CA CYS A 44 5.12 -2.87 -2.31
C CYS A 44 3.99 -3.87 -2.03
N THR A 45 3.52 -3.93 -0.78
CA THR A 45 2.36 -4.72 -0.40
C THR A 45 1.46 -3.88 0.49
N ALA A 46 0.19 -3.76 0.14
CA ALA A 46 -0.80 -3.08 0.97
C ALA A 46 -1.82 -4.09 1.50
N TYR A 47 -2.01 -4.09 2.81
CA TYR A 47 -3.05 -4.83 3.51
C TYR A 47 -4.04 -3.84 4.09
N SER A 48 -5.33 -4.11 3.95
CA SER A 48 -6.36 -3.30 4.60
C SER A 48 -7.52 -4.18 5.02
N ASP A 49 -8.07 -3.88 6.18
CA ASP A 49 -9.33 -4.46 6.66
C ASP A 49 -10.56 -3.71 6.10
N SER A 50 -10.35 -2.82 5.12
CA SER A 50 -11.43 -2.08 4.47
C SER A 50 -12.20 -2.95 3.48
N LEU A 51 -13.49 -2.60 3.31
CA LEU A 51 -14.37 -3.23 2.32
C LEU A 51 -13.95 -2.97 0.87
N TYR A 52 -12.98 -2.08 0.63
CA TYR A 52 -12.54 -1.62 -0.68
C TYR A 52 -11.22 -2.27 -1.10
N THR A 53 -11.21 -3.60 -1.17
CA THR A 53 -10.03 -4.39 -1.50
C THR A 53 -9.48 -4.07 -2.90
N ASP A 54 -10.36 -3.75 -3.86
CA ASP A 54 -9.99 -3.39 -5.24
C ASP A 54 -9.06 -2.17 -5.30
N PHE A 55 -9.36 -1.12 -4.53
CA PHE A 55 -8.51 0.06 -4.45
C PHE A 55 -7.15 -0.27 -3.81
N ILE A 56 -7.14 -1.11 -2.77
CA ILE A 56 -5.95 -1.48 -2.03
C ILE A 56 -5.01 -2.37 -2.86
N GLU A 57 -5.54 -3.22 -3.74
CA GLU A 57 -4.73 -4.03 -4.67
C GLU A 57 -4.09 -3.18 -5.78
N GLN A 58 -4.75 -2.07 -6.16
CA GLN A 58 -4.19 -1.13 -7.14
C GLN A 58 -3.01 -0.34 -6.57
N ILE A 59 -3.07 0.14 -5.31
CA ILE A 59 -2.01 0.92 -4.65
C ILE A 59 -0.59 0.34 -4.88
N PRO A 60 -0.26 -0.89 -4.42
CA PRO A 60 1.08 -1.45 -4.56
C PRO A 60 1.49 -1.61 -6.02
N THR A 61 0.55 -1.90 -6.92
CA THR A 61 0.81 -2.02 -8.36
C THR A 61 1.29 -0.70 -8.98
N TYR A 62 0.74 0.45 -8.54
CA TYR A 62 1.18 1.77 -9.01
C TYR A 62 2.43 2.29 -8.29
N LEU A 63 2.64 1.87 -7.04
CA LEU A 63 3.80 2.26 -6.23
C LEU A 63 5.05 1.43 -6.56
N GLU A 64 4.90 0.20 -7.02
CA GLU A 64 6.01 -0.65 -7.46
C GLU A 64 6.75 -0.02 -8.65
N GLY A 65 8.08 0.11 -8.53
CA GLY A 65 8.92 0.73 -9.54
C GLY A 65 9.00 2.27 -9.48
N CYS A 66 8.23 2.93 -8.61
CA CYS A 66 8.35 4.37 -8.37
C CYS A 66 9.48 4.69 -7.37
N ARG A 67 9.91 5.96 -7.35
CA ARG A 67 10.83 6.45 -6.33
C ARG A 67 10.13 6.48 -4.98
N PHE A 68 10.86 6.13 -3.92
CA PHE A 68 10.38 6.27 -2.55
C PHE A 68 10.45 7.73 -2.13
N THR A 69 9.50 8.53 -2.59
CA THR A 69 9.40 9.97 -2.31
C THR A 69 7.93 10.33 -2.23
N ALA A 70 7.54 11.13 -1.23
CA ALA A 70 6.13 11.52 -1.03
C ALA A 70 5.46 12.00 -2.33
N ASP A 71 6.12 12.86 -3.11
CA ASP A 71 5.59 13.36 -4.39
C ASP A 71 5.24 12.25 -5.39
N ALA A 72 6.15 11.29 -5.59
CA ALA A 72 5.94 10.17 -6.51
C ALA A 72 4.82 9.24 -6.04
N MET A 73 4.72 9.01 -4.73
CA MET A 73 3.67 8.18 -4.14
C MET A 73 2.30 8.85 -4.25
N VAL A 74 2.21 10.16 -3.99
CA VAL A 74 0.98 10.94 -4.18
C VAL A 74 0.56 10.96 -5.64
N HIS A 75 1.50 11.17 -6.57
CA HIS A 75 1.23 11.09 -8.00
C HIS A 75 0.74 9.72 -8.44
N ALA A 76 1.31 8.63 -7.88
CA ALA A 76 0.86 7.26 -8.16
C ALA A 76 -0.58 7.05 -7.67
N LEU A 77 -0.89 7.49 -6.44
CA LEU A 77 -2.23 7.41 -5.86
C LEU A 77 -3.27 8.22 -6.65
N GLN A 78 -2.92 9.43 -7.12
CA GLN A 78 -3.81 10.28 -7.91
C GLN A 78 -4.17 9.68 -9.28
N LYS A 79 -3.37 8.75 -9.81
CA LYS A 79 -3.68 8.05 -11.07
C LYS A 79 -4.71 6.92 -10.90
N ILE A 80 -4.92 6.45 -9.68
CA ILE A 80 -5.88 5.37 -9.41
C ILE A 80 -7.28 5.95 -9.55
N PRO A 81 -8.15 5.36 -10.40
CA PRO A 81 -9.53 5.79 -10.52
C PRO A 81 -10.24 5.52 -9.20
N VAL A 82 -10.65 6.59 -8.52
CA VAL A 82 -11.41 6.52 -7.27
C VAL A 82 -12.88 6.80 -7.51
N GLU A 83 -13.72 5.96 -6.92
CA GLU A 83 -15.14 6.22 -6.75
C GLU A 83 -15.37 7.23 -5.61
N GLU A 84 -16.56 7.82 -5.55
CA GLU A 84 -16.89 8.87 -4.57
C GLU A 84 -16.66 8.40 -3.12
N GLU A 85 -16.96 7.12 -2.84
CA GLU A 85 -16.78 6.44 -1.56
C GLU A 85 -15.30 6.24 -1.20
N THR A 86 -14.46 5.89 -2.19
CA THR A 86 -13.00 5.69 -2.01
C THR A 86 -12.20 7.00 -2.03
N SER A 87 -12.80 8.11 -2.48
CA SER A 87 -12.11 9.41 -2.52
C SER A 87 -11.68 9.90 -1.13
N ARG A 88 -12.44 9.55 -0.09
CA ARG A 88 -12.08 9.83 1.31
C ARG A 88 -10.87 9.01 1.74
N LEU A 89 -10.90 7.70 1.45
CA LEU A 89 -9.78 6.79 1.74
C LEU A 89 -8.49 7.25 1.04
N GLN A 90 -8.57 7.60 -0.24
CA GLN A 90 -7.41 8.08 -1.00
C GLN A 90 -6.79 9.32 -0.35
N LYS A 91 -7.61 10.30 0.06
CA LYS A 91 -7.12 11.50 0.74
C LYS A 91 -6.45 11.18 2.07
N ASP A 92 -7.06 10.31 2.87
CA ASP A 92 -6.50 9.84 4.14
C ASP A 92 -5.13 9.17 3.95
N ILE A 93 -4.98 8.33 2.92
CA ILE A 93 -3.72 7.65 2.60
C ILE A 93 -2.66 8.63 2.06
N ILE A 94 -3.07 9.62 1.25
CA ILE A 94 -2.18 10.70 0.81
C ILE A 94 -1.64 11.48 2.01
N ILE A 95 -2.50 11.81 2.99
CA ILE A 95 -2.08 12.50 4.21
C ILE A 95 -1.08 11.65 5.00
N LEU A 96 -1.34 10.34 5.15
CA LEU A 96 -0.41 9.41 5.80
C LEU A 96 0.98 9.44 5.16
N LEU A 97 1.04 9.38 3.82
CA LEU A 97 2.32 9.37 3.11
C LEU A 97 3.05 10.71 3.15
N GLN A 98 2.32 11.81 3.34
CA GLN A 98 2.92 13.14 3.54
C GLN A 98 3.43 13.36 4.97
N GLU A 99 2.84 12.72 5.98
CA GLU A 99 3.32 12.83 7.37
C GLU A 99 4.57 11.98 7.63
N GLU A 100 4.74 10.86 6.94
CA GLU A 100 5.83 9.88 7.20
C GLU A 100 7.13 10.12 6.39
N ASN A 101 7.25 11.23 5.65
CA ASN A 101 8.39 11.57 4.78
C ASN A 101 9.07 12.89 5.14
#